data_AF-A0A074L2N6-F1
#
_entry.id   AF-A0A074L2N6-F1
#
_cell.length_a   1.000
_cell.length_b   1.000
_cell.length_c   1.000
_cell.angle_alpha   90.00
_cell.angle_beta   90.00
_cell.angle_gamma   90.00
#
_symmetry.space_group_name_H-M   'P 1'
#
loop_
_entity.id
_entity.type
_entity.pdbx_description
1 polymer ?
#
loop_
_entity_poly.entity_id
_entity_poly.type
_entity_poly.pdbx_seq_one_letter_code
_entity_poly.pdbx_strand_id
1 'polypeptide(L)'
;MKAYLLLSLFFICLLFSCNPEETLPLPEFSLQDDYYLIGVFLTFNNVSQETNYQWDFGNGQTSDLREPYIAYTEPGLHTITLTGGSTAQARVLQQEVKIGHCKIYEIHLFSFI
;
A
#
# COMPACT_ATOMS: atom_id res chain seq x y z
N MET A 1 25.83 41.32 27.03
CA MET A 1 25.13 40.05 27.38
C MET A 1 24.00 39.69 26.39
N LYS A 2 24.15 39.97 25.09
CA LYS A 2 23.13 39.63 24.06
C LYS A 2 23.66 38.77 22.91
N ALA A 3 24.96 38.46 22.87
CA ALA A 3 25.55 37.59 21.85
C ALA A 3 25.34 36.08 22.12
N TYR A 4 25.16 35.69 23.39
CA TYR A 4 25.00 34.28 23.79
C TYR A 4 23.61 33.71 23.44
N LEU A 5 22.59 34.57 23.32
CA LEU A 5 21.21 34.17 22.98
C LEU A 5 21.06 33.79 21.49
N LEU A 6 21.92 34.34 20.61
CA LEU A 6 21.92 34.03 19.18
C LEU A 6 22.81 32.82 18.86
N LEU A 7 23.90 32.61 19.61
CA LEU A 7 24.73 31.41 19.53
C LEU A 7 24.00 30.15 20.04
N SER A 8 23.10 30.28 21.02
CA SER A 8 22.29 29.15 21.52
C SER A 8 21.21 28.69 20.53
N LEU A 9 20.66 29.61 19.72
CA LEU A 9 19.65 29.29 18.69
C LEU A 9 20.25 28.61 17.44
N PHE A 10 21.52 28.87 17.12
CA PHE A 10 22.21 28.18 16.02
C PHE A 10 22.62 26.74 16.39
N PHE A 11 22.88 26.48 17.68
CA PHE A 11 23.22 25.15 18.18
C PHE A 11 22.00 24.22 18.32
N ILE A 12 20.81 24.79 18.57
CA ILE A 12 19.56 24.01 18.63
C ILE A 12 19.20 23.44 17.25
N CYS A 13 19.44 24.17 16.16
CA CYS A 13 19.22 23.65 14.80
C CYS A 13 20.17 22.49 14.42
N LEU A 14 21.35 22.38 15.05
CA LEU A 14 22.28 21.25 14.87
C LEU A 14 21.83 19.99 15.63
N LEU A 15 20.95 20.14 16.63
CA LEU A 15 20.29 19.02 17.32
C LEU A 15 18.97 18.60 16.64
N PHE A 16 18.48 19.40 15.68
CA PHE A 16 17.49 19.01 14.68
C PHE A 16 18.16 18.52 13.38
N SER A 17 19.41 18.04 13.45
CA SER A 17 19.99 17.29 12.34
C SER A 17 19.12 16.06 12.11
N CYS A 18 18.31 16.17 11.06
CA CYS A 18 17.36 15.21 10.54
C CYS A 18 17.83 13.79 10.84
N ASN A 19 17.12 13.08 11.73
CA ASN A 19 17.24 11.63 11.77
C ASN A 19 16.85 11.19 10.36
N PRO A 20 17.76 10.64 9.53
CA PRO A 20 17.37 10.19 8.22
C PRO A 20 16.31 9.13 8.51
N GLU A 21 15.07 9.45 8.20
CA GLU A 21 14.01 8.46 8.28
C GLU A 21 14.51 7.31 7.45
N GLU A 22 14.78 6.19 8.11
CA GLU A 22 15.29 4.99 7.46
C GLU A 22 14.18 4.59 6.50
N THR A 23 14.32 4.99 5.24
CA THR A 23 13.33 4.74 4.20
C THR A 23 13.44 3.28 3.85
N LEU A 24 12.87 2.43 4.72
CA LEU A 24 12.68 1.03 4.43
C LEU A 24 11.88 0.91 3.13
N PRO A 25 12.25 -0.01 2.23
CA PRO A 25 11.48 -0.23 1.02
C PRO A 25 10.04 -0.54 1.42
N LEU A 26 9.09 0.25 0.92
CA LEU A 26 7.68 -0.04 1.20
C LEU A 26 7.27 -1.30 0.44
N PRO A 27 6.36 -2.11 1.00
CA PRO A 27 5.65 -3.11 0.22
C PRO A 27 4.97 -2.41 -0.97
N GLU A 28 5.10 -3.01 -2.15
CA GLU A 28 4.58 -2.44 -3.38
C GLU A 28 4.04 -3.55 -4.27
N PHE A 29 2.80 -3.36 -4.71
CA PHE A 29 2.18 -4.13 -5.79
C PHE A 29 1.25 -3.21 -6.56
N SER A 30 0.90 -3.63 -7.78
CA SER A 30 -0.06 -2.91 -8.60
C SER A 30 -1.05 -3.88 -9.24
N LEU A 31 -2.28 -3.38 -9.39
CA LEU A 31 -3.31 -3.99 -10.20
C LEU A 31 -3.48 -3.18 -11.49
N GLN A 32 -3.89 -3.86 -12.55
CA GLN A 32 -4.07 -3.23 -13.87
C GLN A 32 -5.35 -2.40 -13.97
N ASP A 33 -6.40 -2.81 -13.24
CA ASP A 33 -7.72 -2.22 -13.27
C ASP A 33 -8.28 -2.10 -11.84
N ASP A 34 -9.22 -1.18 -11.64
CA ASP A 34 -9.93 -1.02 -10.36
C ASP A 34 -11.17 -1.93 -10.25
N TYR A 35 -11.51 -2.64 -11.32
CA TYR A 35 -12.69 -3.49 -11.41
C TYR A 35 -12.41 -4.81 -12.13
N TYR A 36 -12.78 -5.92 -11.49
CA TYR A 36 -12.69 -7.26 -12.07
C TYR A 36 -13.99 -8.06 -11.96
N LEU A 37 -14.13 -9.06 -12.84
CA LEU A 37 -15.26 -9.97 -12.84
C LEU A 37 -15.05 -11.09 -11.81
N ILE A 38 -16.15 -11.54 -11.20
CA ILE A 38 -16.16 -12.72 -10.34
C ILE A 38 -15.59 -13.94 -11.06
N GLY A 39 -14.81 -14.73 -10.35
CA GLY A 39 -14.24 -15.99 -10.83
C GLY A 39 -13.05 -15.84 -11.77
N VAL A 40 -12.65 -14.61 -12.12
CA VAL A 40 -11.41 -14.35 -12.84
C VAL A 40 -10.24 -14.47 -11.87
N PHE A 41 -9.18 -15.15 -12.31
CA PHE A 41 -7.92 -15.22 -11.57
C PHE A 41 -7.13 -13.93 -11.76
N LEU A 42 -6.79 -13.29 -10.65
CA LEU A 42 -5.91 -12.13 -10.58
C LEU A 42 -4.53 -12.59 -10.14
N THR A 43 -3.50 -12.05 -10.80
CA THR A 43 -2.11 -12.25 -10.42
C THR A 43 -1.63 -11.00 -9.70
N PHE A 44 -1.10 -11.17 -8.49
CA PHE A 44 -0.52 -10.08 -7.72
C PHE A 44 0.99 -10.19 -7.84
N ASN A 45 1.68 -9.15 -8.25
CA ASN A 45 3.14 -9.16 -8.31
C ASN A 45 3.71 -8.25 -7.22
N ASN A 46 4.27 -8.85 -6.16
CA ASN A 46 5.02 -8.06 -5.19
C ASN A 46 6.37 -7.64 -5.80
N VAL A 47 6.51 -6.34 -6.06
CA VAL A 47 7.75 -5.74 -6.59
C VAL A 47 8.66 -5.18 -5.49
N SER A 48 8.30 -5.37 -4.22
CA SER A 48 9.12 -4.93 -3.09
C SER A 48 10.46 -5.67 -3.02
N GLN A 49 11.47 -4.99 -2.49
CA GLN A 49 12.81 -5.54 -2.26
C GLN A 49 12.89 -6.41 -1.00
N GLU A 50 11.79 -6.54 -0.26
CA GLU A 50 11.76 -7.28 0.99
C GLU A 50 11.74 -8.79 0.75
N THR A 51 12.41 -9.52 1.65
CA THR A 51 12.48 -10.98 1.60
C THR A 51 11.32 -11.65 2.31
N ASN A 52 10.69 -10.95 3.26
CA ASN A 52 9.54 -11.42 4.02
C ASN A 52 8.33 -10.56 3.67
N TYR A 53 7.24 -11.22 3.30
CA TYR A 53 5.97 -10.58 3.02
C TYR A 53 4.83 -11.57 3.26
N GLN A 54 3.64 -11.02 3.52
CA GLN A 54 2.42 -11.77 3.77
C GLN A 54 1.26 -11.03 3.11
N TRP A 55 0.48 -11.78 2.36
CA TRP A 55 -0.76 -11.29 1.74
C TRP A 55 -1.97 -11.66 2.58
N ASP A 56 -2.91 -10.73 2.65
CA ASP A 56 -4.32 -10.95 2.96
C ASP A 56 -5.15 -10.32 1.82
N PHE A 57 -6.01 -11.10 1.18
CA PHE A 57 -6.76 -10.65 0.01
C PHE A 57 -8.13 -10.04 0.35
N GLY A 58 -8.50 -9.97 1.64
CA GLY A 58 -9.79 -9.44 2.10
C GLY A 58 -10.98 -10.38 1.88
N ASN A 59 -10.74 -11.56 1.30
CA ASN A 59 -11.75 -12.59 1.03
C ASN A 59 -11.55 -13.86 1.90
N GLY A 60 -10.74 -13.76 2.96
CA GLY A 60 -10.37 -14.87 3.84
C GLY A 60 -9.22 -15.74 3.33
N GLN A 61 -8.67 -15.47 2.14
CA GLN A 61 -7.46 -16.12 1.65
C GLN A 61 -6.22 -15.29 2.00
N THR A 62 -5.11 -15.99 2.23
CA THR A 62 -3.80 -15.42 2.53
C THR A 62 -2.71 -16.12 1.73
N SER A 63 -1.55 -15.50 1.52
CA SER A 63 -0.43 -16.14 0.81
C SER A 63 0.93 -15.60 1.27
N ASP A 64 1.95 -16.45 1.20
CA ASP A 64 3.37 -16.13 1.37
C ASP A 64 4.15 -16.18 0.03
N LEU A 65 3.46 -16.43 -1.08
CA LEU A 65 4.05 -16.42 -2.42
C LEU A 65 4.29 -14.99 -2.92
N ARG A 66 5.39 -14.78 -3.65
CA ARG A 66 5.70 -13.47 -4.28
C ARG A 66 4.66 -13.09 -5.33
N GLU A 67 4.20 -14.09 -6.07
CA GLU A 67 3.25 -13.97 -7.17
C GLU A 67 2.05 -14.91 -6.97
N PRO A 68 1.11 -14.60 -6.07
CA PRO A 68 -0.08 -15.43 -5.85
C PRO A 68 -1.13 -15.23 -6.95
N TYR A 69 -1.91 -16.28 -7.19
CA TYR A 69 -3.05 -16.30 -8.10
C TYR A 69 -4.34 -16.49 -7.30
N ILE A 70 -5.22 -15.49 -7.28
CA ILE A 70 -6.43 -15.49 -6.46
C ILE A 70 -7.65 -15.16 -7.32
N ALA A 71 -8.73 -15.90 -7.11
CA ALA A 71 -10.03 -15.59 -7.68
C ALA A 71 -11.00 -15.19 -6.56
N TYR A 72 -11.76 -14.13 -6.81
CA TYR A 72 -12.83 -13.69 -5.91
C TYR A 72 -14.16 -14.28 -6.37
N THR A 73 -14.87 -14.95 -5.46
CA THR A 73 -16.17 -15.59 -5.74
C THR A 73 -17.36 -14.73 -5.33
N GLU A 74 -17.13 -13.70 -4.50
CA GLU A 74 -18.16 -12.83 -3.97
C GLU A 74 -18.00 -11.41 -4.51
N PRO A 75 -19.10 -10.77 -4.99
CA PRO A 75 -19.07 -9.37 -5.38
C PRO A 75 -18.83 -8.50 -4.15
N GLY A 76 -18.18 -7.36 -4.36
CA GLY A 76 -17.93 -6.41 -3.28
C GLY A 76 -16.65 -5.62 -3.48
N LEU A 77 -16.36 -4.79 -2.48
CA LEU A 77 -15.07 -4.13 -2.34
C LEU A 77 -14.21 -5.02 -1.44
N HIS A 78 -13.04 -5.40 -1.93
CA HIS A 78 -12.08 -6.22 -1.19
C HIS A 78 -10.82 -5.41 -0.94
N THR A 79 -10.40 -5.34 0.32
CA THR A 79 -9.15 -4.66 0.70
C THR A 79 -8.01 -5.67 0.71
N ILE A 80 -7.12 -5.58 -0.27
CA ILE A 80 -5.89 -6.36 -0.32
C ILE A 80 -4.86 -5.70 0.58
N THR A 81 -4.25 -6.48 1.45
CA THR A 81 -3.19 -6.04 2.36
C THR A 81 -1.91 -6.82 2.05
N LEU A 82 -0.85 -6.10 1.69
CA LEU A 82 0.51 -6.62 1.61
C LEU A 82 1.29 -6.14 2.83
N THR A 83 1.61 -7.05 3.73
CA THR A 83 2.49 -6.78 4.87
C THR A 83 3.89 -7.21 4.50
N GLY A 84 4.86 -6.37 4.79
CA GLY A 84 6.24 -6.53 4.39
C GLY A 84 7.22 -6.20 5.52
N GLY A 85 8.39 -6.83 5.51
CA GLY A 85 9.47 -6.56 6.45
C GLY A 85 9.54 -7.48 7.66
N SER A 86 10.39 -7.15 8.64
CA SER A 86 10.53 -7.94 9.87
C SER A 86 9.39 -7.65 10.85
N THR A 87 9.11 -8.56 11.79
CA THR A 87 8.09 -8.34 12.83
C THR A 87 8.31 -7.09 13.68
N ALA A 88 9.56 -6.63 13.80
CA ALA A 88 9.91 -5.41 14.53
C ALA A 88 9.69 -4.12 13.72
N GLN A 89 9.62 -4.21 12.39
CA GLN A 89 9.60 -3.07 11.46
C GLN A 89 8.59 -3.27 10.33
N ALA A 90 7.51 -4.00 10.59
CA ALA A 90 6.54 -4.37 9.58
C ALA A 90 5.92 -3.11 8.95
N ARG A 91 5.85 -3.13 7.62
CA ARG A 91 5.21 -2.11 6.79
C ARG A 91 3.98 -2.73 6.13
N VAL A 92 2.97 -1.91 5.87
CA VAL A 92 1.69 -2.38 5.34
C VAL A 92 1.29 -1.50 4.16
N LEU A 93 0.97 -2.12 3.04
CA LEU A 93 0.29 -1.50 1.90
C LEU A 93 -1.12 -2.07 1.80
N GLN A 94 -2.10 -1.19 1.61
CA GLN A 94 -3.49 -1.58 1.35
C GLN A 94 -3.96 -1.00 0.02
N GLN A 95 -4.61 -1.84 -0.78
CA GLN A 95 -5.26 -1.44 -2.02
C GLN A 95 -6.65 -2.08 -2.09
N GLU A 96 -7.65 -1.30 -2.46
CA GLU A 96 -9.00 -1.80 -2.69
C GLU A 96 -9.19 -2.26 -4.13
N VAL A 97 -9.98 -3.31 -4.31
CA VAL A 97 -10.41 -3.80 -5.63
C VAL A 97 -11.91 -4.04 -5.63
N LYS A 98 -12.60 -3.61 -6.70
CA LYS A 98 -14.03 -3.86 -6.86
C LYS A 98 -14.27 -5.11 -7.70
N ILE A 99 -15.01 -6.06 -7.12
CA ILE A 99 -15.39 -7.32 -7.78
C ILE A 99 -16.89 -7.31 -8.06
N GLY A 100 -17.31 -7.74 -9.25
CA GLY A 100 -18.73 -7.92 -9.53
C GLY A 100 -19.04 -8.70 -10.80
N HIS A 101 -20.31 -8.69 -11.19
CA HIS A 101 -20.83 -9.50 -12.30
C HIS A 101 -20.71 -8.79 -13.66
N CYS A 102 -20.63 -7.46 -13.70
CA CYS A 102 -20.53 -6.67 -14.91
C CYS A 102 -19.84 -5.33 -14.64
N LYS A 103 -18.93 -4.90 -15.53
CA LYS A 103 -18.25 -3.60 -15.39
C LYS A 103 -19.30 -2.50 -15.51
N ILE A 104 -19.57 -1.82 -14.40
CA ILE A 104 -20.42 -0.63 -14.39
C ILE A 104 -19.53 0.51 -14.89
N TYR A 105 -19.67 0.87 -16.17
CA TYR A 105 -19.15 2.15 -16.65
C TYR A 105 -20.02 3.22 -16.00
N GLU A 106 -19.50 3.91 -14.99
CA GLU A 106 -20.13 5.14 -14.56
C GLU A 106 -20.07 6.11 -15.74
N ILE A 107 -21.21 6.30 -16.41
CA ILE A 107 -21.36 7.40 -17.35
C ILE A 107 -21.23 8.65 -16.50
N HIS A 108 -20.11 9.36 -16.62
CA HIS A 108 -19.91 10.67 -16.01
C HIS A 108 -20.94 11.65 -16.57
N LEU A 109 -22.17 11.66 -16.02
CA LEU A 109 -23.26 12.57 -16.37
C LEU A 109 -23.15 13.93 -15.66
N PHE A 110 -22.02 14.22 -15.00
CA PHE A 110 -21.80 15.48 -14.30
C PHE A 110 -20.65 16.27 -14.94
N SER A 111 -20.95 16.98 -16.04
CA SER A 111 -20.22 18.20 -16.47
C SER A 111 -21.02 19.07 -17.46
N PHE A 112 -22.36 19.04 -17.41
CA PHE A 112 -23.21 20.01 -18.11
C PHE A 112 -24.29 20.55 -17.18
N ILE A 113 -23.88 21.35 -16.20
CA ILE A 113 -24.68 22.48 -15.68
C ILE A 113 -23.72 23.67 -15.56
#